data_AF-A0A1H8WJN7-F1
#
_entry.id   AF-A0A1H8WJN7-F1
#
_cell.length_a   1.000
_cell.length_b   1.000
_cell.length_c   1.000
_cell.angle_alpha   90.00
_cell.angle_beta   90.00
_cell.angle_gamma   90.00
#
_symmetry.space_group_name_H-M   'P 1'
#
loop_
_entity.id
_entity.type
_entity.pdbx_description
1 polymer ?
#
loop_
_entity_poly.entity_id
_entity_poly.type
_entity_poly.pdbx_seq_one_letter_code
_entity_poly.pdbx_strand_id
1 'polypeptide(L)'
;MHLTTAKLRYVLLRWSGVLALLALWEIAPRLGWADAQFLPALSTTLQAVKQLGLDGSLYSHLVVSLWRVLTGLLLAVAVAVPLAFILEGWFAGLSRQLDPLFRLLSHVNPFSLAPVFILFFGIGEAQKLAIISLVTVWPILFHTITGIRAVDLLLVKTARSLHVSRFRMARDVLLPAAFPTIITGLRVGTQMAVFMLVAAEMLGASAGMGWLVHNSAMNYQIPRMYAGGGFIILLGIGINQFILQLERDSFFWQTPPALLDQRSERQIPATGNTYYLPLITGVLIGILFFGGQEVARINSQAAASGFTAEQHSHHHTHPDDGAANAAPPEGHNHHMSMPGHGAEQEGGDKDAANDKPESP
;
A
#
# COMPACT_ATOMS: atom_id res chain seq x y z
N MET A 1 -34.23 -24.46 22.51
CA MET A 1 -32.94 -24.20 23.22
C MET A 1 -31.72 -24.88 22.56
N HIS A 2 -31.86 -25.83 21.63
CA HIS A 2 -30.72 -26.49 20.95
C HIS A 2 -30.13 -25.75 19.73
N LEU A 3 -30.86 -24.81 19.12
CA LEU A 3 -30.39 -24.03 17.96
C LEU A 3 -29.35 -22.96 18.34
N THR A 4 -29.33 -22.52 19.60
CA THR A 4 -28.38 -21.52 20.11
C THR A 4 -27.01 -22.14 20.40
N THR A 5 -26.95 -23.36 20.93
CA THR A 5 -25.67 -24.04 21.23
C THR A 5 -24.92 -24.46 19.97
N ALA A 6 -25.62 -24.92 18.93
CA ALA A 6 -25.01 -25.27 17.64
C ALA A 6 -24.47 -24.03 16.90
N LYS A 7 -25.22 -22.92 16.87
CA LYS A 7 -24.75 -21.64 16.31
C LYS A 7 -23.56 -21.09 17.10
N LEU A 8 -23.61 -21.13 18.44
CA LEU A 8 -22.52 -20.69 19.29
C LEU A 8 -21.26 -21.53 19.06
N ARG A 9 -21.37 -22.85 18.97
CA ARG A 9 -20.26 -23.75 18.65
C ARG A 9 -19.63 -23.43 17.30
N TYR A 10 -20.44 -23.18 16.28
CA TYR A 10 -19.96 -22.81 14.95
C TYR A 10 -19.23 -21.46 14.93
N VAL A 11 -19.77 -20.44 15.62
CA VAL A 11 -19.11 -19.13 15.75
C VAL A 11 -17.80 -19.27 16.53
N LEU A 12 -17.80 -19.98 17.65
CA LEU A 12 -16.59 -20.22 18.45
C LEU A 12 -15.53 -21.00 17.67
N LEU A 13 -15.90 -22.04 16.92
CA LEU A 13 -14.99 -22.79 16.04
C LEU A 13 -14.41 -21.90 14.92
N ARG A 14 -15.21 -20.98 14.36
CA ARG A 14 -14.78 -20.06 13.31
C ARG A 14 -13.79 -19.00 13.82
N TRP A 15 -13.98 -18.53 15.04
CA TRP A 15 -13.14 -17.49 15.64
C TRP A 15 -12.05 -18.03 16.58
N SER A 16 -12.00 -19.34 16.81
CA SER A 16 -11.07 -19.98 17.75
C SER A 16 -9.61 -19.65 17.43
N GLY A 17 -9.22 -19.64 16.15
CA GLY A 17 -7.86 -19.30 15.73
C GLY A 17 -7.48 -17.85 16.08
N VAL A 18 -8.40 -16.90 15.87
CA VAL A 18 -8.18 -15.49 16.23
C VAL A 18 -8.12 -15.32 17.74
N LEU A 19 -9.03 -15.96 18.47
CA LEU A 19 -9.06 -15.91 19.94
C LEU A 19 -7.80 -16.54 20.55
N ALA A 20 -7.34 -17.67 20.00
CA ALA A 20 -6.10 -18.32 20.42
C ALA A 20 -4.88 -17.43 20.18
N LEU A 21 -4.81 -16.75 19.03
CA LEU A 21 -3.75 -15.80 18.72
C LEU A 21 -3.75 -14.61 19.70
N LEU A 22 -4.92 -14.02 19.97
CA LEU A 22 -5.05 -12.89 20.90
C LEU A 22 -4.70 -13.30 22.34
N ALA A 23 -5.12 -14.48 22.77
CA ALA A 23 -4.76 -15.03 24.08
C ALA A 23 -3.25 -15.29 24.17
N LEU A 24 -2.64 -15.85 23.12
CA LEU A 24 -1.20 -16.08 23.07
C LEU A 24 -0.42 -14.75 23.11
N TRP A 25 -0.88 -13.72 22.42
CA TRP A 25 -0.28 -12.39 22.46
C TRP A 25 -0.35 -11.75 23.84
N GLU A 26 -1.45 -11.92 24.59
CA GLU A 26 -1.55 -11.43 25.97
C GLU A 26 -0.66 -12.21 26.94
N ILE A 27 -0.57 -13.53 26.77
CA ILE A 27 0.10 -14.44 27.71
C ILE A 27 1.62 -14.46 27.50
N ALA A 28 2.10 -14.44 26.24
CA ALA A 28 3.51 -14.59 25.91
C ALA A 28 4.44 -13.60 26.66
N PRO A 29 4.18 -12.28 26.68
CA PRO A 29 5.02 -11.35 27.43
C PRO A 29 4.81 -11.43 28.95
N ARG A 30 3.64 -11.88 29.42
CA ARG A 30 3.35 -12.03 30.85
C ARG A 30 4.08 -13.23 31.47
N LEU A 31 4.24 -14.31 30.72
CA LEU A 31 4.97 -15.50 31.12
C LEU A 31 6.48 -15.43 30.80
N GLY A 32 6.94 -14.33 30.18
CA GLY A 32 8.34 -14.17 29.78
C GLY A 32 8.76 -15.00 28.56
N TRP A 33 7.81 -15.53 27.79
CA TRP A 33 8.10 -16.20 26.50
C TRP A 33 8.53 -15.21 25.42
N ALA A 34 8.12 -13.95 25.57
CA ALA A 34 8.54 -12.84 24.74
C ALA A 34 8.95 -11.67 25.64
N ASP A 35 9.94 -10.88 25.21
CA ASP A 35 10.33 -9.67 25.92
C ASP A 35 9.23 -8.60 25.78
N ALA A 36 8.69 -8.16 26.92
CA ALA A 36 7.63 -7.16 26.99
C ALA A 36 8.03 -5.80 26.39
N GLN A 37 9.34 -5.53 26.26
CA GLN A 37 9.85 -4.34 25.59
C GLN A 37 9.58 -4.37 24.07
N PHE A 38 9.65 -5.54 23.44
CA PHE A 38 9.45 -5.70 21.99
C PHE A 38 8.05 -6.21 21.61
N LEU A 39 7.42 -6.99 22.50
CA LEU A 39 6.08 -7.50 22.35
C LEU A 39 5.23 -7.11 23.58
N PRO A 40 4.68 -5.89 23.63
CA PRO A 40 3.80 -5.48 24.71
C PRO A 40 2.55 -6.35 24.72
N ALA A 41 2.02 -6.61 25.92
CA ALA A 41 0.77 -7.34 26.09
C ALA A 41 -0.38 -6.65 25.34
N LEU A 42 -1.35 -7.42 24.87
CA LEU A 42 -2.52 -6.90 24.18
C LEU A 42 -3.24 -5.84 25.02
N SER A 43 -3.31 -6.00 26.34
CA SER A 43 -3.89 -5.01 27.25
C SER A 43 -3.19 -3.65 27.19
N THR A 44 -1.86 -3.63 27.06
CA THR A 44 -1.08 -2.38 26.96
C THR A 44 -1.24 -1.71 25.60
N THR A 45 -1.33 -2.50 24.51
CA THR A 45 -1.67 -1.99 23.18
C THR A 45 -3.08 -1.38 23.16
N LEU A 46 -4.07 -2.01 23.81
CA LEU A 46 -5.42 -1.47 23.93
C LEU A 46 -5.48 -0.16 24.73
N GLN A 47 -4.64 -0.01 25.75
CA GLN A 47 -4.49 1.27 26.46
C GLN A 47 -3.92 2.36 25.55
N ALA A 48 -2.93 2.03 24.71
CA ALA A 48 -2.40 2.97 23.71
C ALA A 48 -3.46 3.38 22.68
N VAL A 49 -4.29 2.43 22.22
CA VAL A 49 -5.45 2.73 21.35
C VAL A 49 -6.40 3.72 22.03
N LYS A 50 -6.72 3.50 23.31
CA LYS A 50 -7.58 4.43 24.07
C LYS A 50 -6.95 5.82 24.17
N GLN A 51 -5.66 5.91 24.45
CA GLN A 51 -4.96 7.21 24.53
C GLN A 51 -4.97 7.94 23.18
N LEU A 52 -4.63 7.26 22.09
CA LEU A 52 -4.65 7.81 20.73
C LEU A 52 -6.08 8.18 20.27
N GLY A 53 -7.10 7.51 20.80
CA GLY A 53 -8.50 7.85 20.56
C GLY A 53 -8.93 9.10 21.33
N LEU A 54 -8.48 9.26 22.58
CA LEU A 54 -8.84 10.39 23.44
C LEU A 54 -8.14 11.69 23.03
N ASP A 55 -6.91 11.62 22.54
CA ASP A 55 -6.17 12.80 22.04
C ASP A 55 -6.58 13.19 20.60
N GLY A 56 -7.41 12.38 19.93
CA GLY A 56 -7.91 12.61 18.57
C GLY A 56 -6.89 12.33 17.46
N SER A 57 -5.64 11.98 17.79
CA SER A 57 -4.58 11.71 16.82
C SER A 57 -4.90 10.50 15.94
N LEU A 58 -5.53 9.46 16.51
CA LEU A 58 -5.92 8.26 15.78
C LEU A 58 -6.89 8.58 14.64
N TYR A 59 -7.89 9.43 14.92
CA TYR A 59 -8.87 9.84 13.92
C TYR A 59 -8.19 10.60 12.77
N SER A 60 -7.31 11.54 13.10
CA SER A 60 -6.56 12.33 12.12
C SER A 60 -5.73 11.43 11.19
N HIS A 61 -4.93 10.51 11.76
CA HIS A 61 -4.13 9.58 10.98
C HIS A 61 -4.97 8.63 10.11
N LEU A 62 -6.07 8.10 10.64
CA LEU A 62 -6.98 7.22 9.89
C LEU A 62 -7.60 7.93 8.70
N VAL A 63 -8.15 9.14 8.91
CA VAL A 63 -8.82 9.91 7.87
C VAL A 63 -7.85 10.31 6.77
N VAL A 64 -6.64 10.74 7.12
CA VAL A 64 -5.58 11.07 6.16
C VAL A 64 -5.22 9.86 5.29
N SER A 65 -5.00 8.69 5.91
CA SER A 65 -4.70 7.46 5.16
C SER A 65 -5.85 7.04 4.25
N LEU A 66 -7.09 7.09 4.75
CA LEU A 66 -8.27 6.74 3.97
C LEU A 66 -8.43 7.69 2.76
N TRP A 67 -8.24 8.99 2.97
CA TRP A 67 -8.29 9.99 1.92
C TRP A 67 -7.26 9.73 0.83
N ARG A 68 -6.02 9.39 1.20
CA ARG A 68 -4.94 9.08 0.25
C ARG A 68 -5.25 7.84 -0.60
N VAL A 69 -5.75 6.77 0.02
CA VAL A 69 -6.14 5.55 -0.70
C VAL A 69 -7.26 5.86 -1.69
N LEU A 70 -8.32 6.54 -1.24
CA LEU A 70 -9.45 6.87 -2.11
C LEU A 70 -9.04 7.79 -3.27
N THR A 71 -8.24 8.82 -2.99
CA THR A 71 -7.78 9.77 -4.02
C THR A 71 -6.86 9.08 -5.02
N GLY A 72 -5.91 8.25 -4.56
CA GLY A 72 -5.03 7.48 -5.44
C GLY A 72 -5.81 6.47 -6.30
N LEU A 73 -6.81 5.79 -5.74
CA LEU A 73 -7.70 4.91 -6.50
C LEU A 73 -8.51 5.68 -7.54
N LEU A 74 -9.06 6.84 -7.20
CA LEU A 74 -9.81 7.67 -8.14
C LEU A 74 -8.94 8.15 -9.31
N LEU A 75 -7.70 8.57 -9.03
CA LEU A 75 -6.73 8.94 -10.07
C LEU A 75 -6.41 7.75 -10.97
N ALA A 76 -6.20 6.57 -10.39
CA ALA A 76 -5.95 5.36 -11.16
C ALA A 76 -7.14 4.94 -12.03
N VAL A 77 -8.38 5.00 -11.51
CA VAL A 77 -9.61 4.73 -12.28
C VAL A 77 -9.76 5.73 -13.42
N ALA A 78 -9.53 7.02 -13.15
CA ALA A 78 -9.63 8.10 -14.14
C ALA A 78 -8.64 7.93 -15.30
N VAL A 79 -7.53 7.21 -15.10
CA VAL A 79 -6.56 6.90 -16.16
C VAL A 79 -6.83 5.53 -16.79
N ALA A 80 -6.89 4.48 -15.97
CA ALA A 80 -6.94 3.09 -16.41
C ALA A 80 -8.20 2.76 -17.21
N VAL A 81 -9.36 3.22 -16.74
CA VAL A 81 -10.64 2.89 -17.39
C VAL A 81 -10.73 3.56 -18.77
N PRO A 82 -10.56 4.89 -18.92
CA PRO A 82 -10.56 5.50 -20.25
C PRO A 82 -9.50 4.93 -21.17
N LEU A 83 -8.29 4.68 -20.67
CA LEU A 83 -7.21 4.09 -21.47
C LEU A 83 -7.61 2.71 -22.01
N ALA A 84 -8.21 1.84 -21.19
CA ALA A 84 -8.70 0.54 -21.64
C ALA A 84 -9.75 0.67 -22.76
N PHE A 85 -10.74 1.56 -22.60
CA PHE A 85 -11.79 1.78 -23.60
C PHE A 85 -11.24 2.37 -24.91
N ILE A 86 -10.26 3.27 -24.83
CA ILE A 86 -9.58 3.84 -26.01
C ILE A 86 -8.80 2.76 -26.75
N LEU A 87 -8.02 1.96 -26.02
CA LEU A 87 -7.19 0.90 -26.59
C LEU A 87 -8.03 -0.21 -27.22
N GLU A 88 -9.06 -0.72 -26.54
CA GLU A 88 -9.90 -1.79 -27.07
C GLU A 88 -10.94 -1.31 -28.08
N GLY A 89 -11.47 -0.09 -27.91
CA GLY A 89 -12.53 0.45 -28.76
C GLY A 89 -12.04 1.03 -30.08
N TRP A 90 -10.87 1.71 -30.09
CA TRP A 90 -10.35 2.41 -31.27
C TRP A 90 -9.06 1.82 -31.81
N PHE A 91 -8.22 1.24 -30.96
CA PHE A 91 -6.87 0.83 -31.32
C PHE A 91 -6.54 -0.61 -30.92
N ALA A 92 -7.46 -1.57 -31.14
CA ALA A 92 -7.30 -2.95 -30.67
C ALA A 92 -6.04 -3.67 -31.20
N GLY A 93 -5.47 -3.22 -32.32
CA GLY A 93 -4.15 -3.67 -32.81
C GLY A 93 -3.00 -3.14 -31.94
N LEU A 94 -3.01 -1.83 -31.63
CA LEU A 94 -2.04 -1.19 -30.75
C LEU A 94 -2.10 -1.78 -29.33
N SER A 95 -3.30 -2.07 -28.82
CA SER A 95 -3.48 -2.73 -27.52
C SER A 95 -2.68 -4.05 -27.45
N ARG A 96 -2.74 -4.88 -28.51
CA ARG A 96 -1.99 -6.13 -28.59
C ARG A 96 -0.48 -5.93 -28.69
N GLN A 97 -0.03 -4.85 -29.34
CA GLN A 97 1.40 -4.51 -29.44
C GLN A 97 1.95 -3.97 -28.12
N LEU A 98 1.16 -3.21 -27.37
CA LEU A 98 1.55 -2.62 -26.09
C LEU A 98 1.38 -3.58 -24.89
N ASP A 99 0.64 -4.68 -25.05
CA ASP A 99 0.41 -5.65 -23.96
C ASP A 99 1.72 -6.15 -23.29
N PRO A 100 2.78 -6.54 -24.02
CA PRO A 100 4.06 -6.89 -23.40
C PRO A 100 4.69 -5.73 -22.62
N LEU A 101 4.61 -4.52 -23.15
CA LEU A 101 5.16 -3.32 -22.50
C LEU A 101 4.41 -3.01 -21.19
N PHE A 102 3.07 -3.04 -21.21
CA PHE A 102 2.29 -2.82 -19.99
C PHE A 102 2.54 -3.89 -18.94
N ARG A 103 2.69 -5.16 -19.36
CA ARG A 103 3.08 -6.24 -18.45
C ARG A 103 4.45 -5.94 -17.83
N LEU A 104 5.45 -5.56 -18.61
CA LEU A 104 6.77 -5.20 -18.08
C LEU A 104 6.69 -4.04 -17.08
N LEU A 105 5.99 -2.96 -17.43
CA LEU A 105 5.81 -1.79 -16.56
C LEU A 105 5.06 -2.15 -15.26
N SER A 106 4.10 -3.07 -15.31
CA SER A 106 3.34 -3.50 -14.13
C SER A 106 4.16 -4.29 -13.09
N HIS A 107 5.34 -4.79 -13.46
CA HIS A 107 6.24 -5.50 -12.54
C HIS A 107 7.28 -4.57 -11.89
N VAL A 108 7.32 -3.29 -12.28
CA VAL A 108 8.23 -2.33 -11.65
C VAL A 108 7.83 -2.16 -10.20
N ASN A 109 8.78 -2.35 -9.27
CA ASN A 109 8.54 -2.17 -7.84
C ASN A 109 8.24 -0.68 -7.54
N PRO A 110 7.01 -0.32 -7.15
CA PRO A 110 6.66 1.08 -6.91
C PRO A 110 7.45 1.69 -5.73
N PHE A 111 7.89 0.87 -4.78
CA PHE A 111 8.71 1.33 -3.65
C PHE A 111 10.09 1.81 -4.11
N SER A 112 10.71 1.11 -5.05
CA SER A 112 12.00 1.49 -5.62
C SER A 112 11.95 2.79 -6.43
N LEU A 113 10.77 3.19 -6.90
CA LEU A 113 10.57 4.46 -7.60
C LEU A 113 10.34 5.65 -6.67
N ALA A 114 10.22 5.43 -5.35
CA ALA A 114 9.93 6.53 -4.44
C ALA A 114 10.96 7.68 -4.49
N PRO A 115 12.29 7.45 -4.57
CA PRO A 115 13.26 8.54 -4.73
C PRO A 115 13.04 9.34 -6.01
N VAL A 116 12.67 8.67 -7.10
CA VAL A 116 12.34 9.34 -8.38
C VAL A 116 11.09 10.20 -8.20
N PHE A 117 10.04 9.68 -7.57
CA PHE A 117 8.85 10.48 -7.28
C PHE A 117 9.13 11.67 -6.36
N ILE A 118 10.01 11.51 -5.37
CA ILE A 118 10.46 12.62 -4.51
C ILE A 118 11.21 13.66 -5.35
N LEU A 119 12.07 13.25 -6.28
CA LEU A 119 12.80 14.18 -7.15
C LEU A 119 11.86 15.02 -8.03
N PHE A 120 10.84 14.40 -8.62
CA PHE A 120 9.93 15.09 -9.54
C PHE A 120 8.84 15.90 -8.84
N PHE A 121 8.27 15.38 -7.74
CA PHE A 121 7.12 15.97 -7.06
C PHE A 121 7.45 16.64 -5.73
N GLY A 122 8.69 16.50 -5.25
CA GLY A 122 9.07 16.83 -3.88
C GLY A 122 8.51 15.84 -2.85
N ILE A 123 8.87 16.06 -1.59
CA ILE A 123 8.23 15.38 -0.45
C ILE A 123 6.85 16.00 -0.25
N GLY A 124 5.80 15.19 -0.33
CA GLY A 124 4.44 15.70 -0.16
C GLY A 124 3.35 14.75 -0.65
N GLU A 125 2.11 15.27 -0.68
CA GLU A 125 0.94 14.47 -1.08
C GLU A 125 1.00 14.01 -2.53
N ALA A 126 1.53 14.84 -3.44
CA ALA A 126 1.63 14.49 -4.86
C ALA A 126 2.47 13.20 -5.08
N GLN A 127 3.63 13.09 -4.42
CA GLN A 127 4.48 11.90 -4.44
C GLN A 127 3.73 10.66 -3.92
N LYS A 128 3.08 10.77 -2.75
CA LYS A 128 2.32 9.66 -2.14
C LYS A 128 1.19 9.18 -3.05
N LEU A 129 0.39 10.12 -3.57
CA LEU A 129 -0.71 9.82 -4.47
C LEU A 129 -0.22 9.22 -5.80
N ALA A 130 0.90 9.69 -6.34
CA ALA A 130 1.47 9.14 -7.58
C ALA A 130 1.87 7.66 -7.42
N ILE A 131 2.51 7.31 -6.31
CA ILE A 131 2.92 5.93 -6.00
C ILE A 131 1.70 5.02 -5.83
N ILE A 132 0.69 5.47 -5.06
CA ILE A 132 -0.56 4.71 -4.86
C ILE A 132 -1.31 4.55 -6.20
N SER A 133 -1.36 5.60 -7.03
CA SER A 133 -2.01 5.54 -8.33
C SER A 133 -1.27 4.58 -9.28
N LEU A 134 0.07 4.59 -9.25
CA LEU A 134 0.89 3.74 -10.10
C LEU A 134 0.68 2.24 -9.80
N VAL A 135 0.60 1.84 -8.53
CA VAL A 135 0.39 0.41 -8.21
C VAL A 135 -1.03 -0.05 -8.56
N THR A 136 -2.00 0.86 -8.48
CA THR A 136 -3.42 0.54 -8.67
C THR A 136 -3.88 0.61 -10.13
N VAL A 137 -3.20 1.38 -10.98
CA VAL A 137 -3.57 1.56 -12.39
C VAL A 137 -3.56 0.23 -13.16
N TRP A 138 -2.57 -0.65 -12.89
CA TRP A 138 -2.37 -1.89 -13.64
C TRP A 138 -3.48 -2.93 -13.45
N PRO A 139 -3.84 -3.35 -12.21
CA PRO A 139 -4.93 -4.30 -12.03
C PRO A 139 -6.25 -3.75 -12.58
N ILE A 140 -6.53 -2.45 -12.42
CA ILE A 140 -7.75 -1.82 -12.96
C ILE A 140 -7.73 -1.87 -14.50
N LEU A 141 -6.60 -1.51 -15.13
CA LEU A 141 -6.43 -1.51 -16.57
C LEU A 141 -6.64 -2.91 -17.16
N PHE A 142 -5.92 -3.91 -16.63
CA PHE A 142 -5.98 -5.29 -17.16
C PHE A 142 -7.33 -5.95 -16.97
N HIS A 143 -7.98 -5.73 -15.82
CA HIS A 143 -9.34 -6.23 -15.60
C HIS A 143 -10.36 -5.51 -16.48
N THR A 144 -10.20 -4.21 -16.71
CA THR A 144 -11.08 -3.47 -17.63
C THR A 144 -10.93 -3.98 -19.07
N ILE A 145 -9.70 -4.16 -19.56
CA ILE A 145 -9.43 -4.75 -20.88
C ILE A 145 -10.05 -6.15 -20.99
N THR A 146 -9.86 -6.99 -19.97
CA THR A 146 -10.43 -8.34 -19.94
C THR A 146 -11.95 -8.29 -19.96
N GLY A 147 -12.56 -7.39 -19.20
CA GLY A 147 -14.02 -7.18 -19.20
C GLY A 147 -14.56 -6.76 -20.55
N ILE A 148 -13.89 -5.82 -21.24
CA ILE A 148 -14.29 -5.37 -22.58
C ILE A 148 -14.19 -6.51 -23.60
N ARG A 149 -13.12 -7.31 -23.54
CA ARG A 149 -12.91 -8.45 -24.46
C ARG A 149 -13.87 -9.61 -24.22
N ALA A 150 -14.38 -9.75 -22.99
CA ALA A 150 -15.33 -10.80 -22.62
C ALA A 150 -16.79 -10.49 -23.01
N VAL A 151 -17.08 -9.28 -23.50
CA VAL A 151 -18.43 -8.91 -23.94
C VAL A 151 -18.86 -9.77 -25.13
N ASP A 152 -20.11 -10.25 -25.08
CA ASP A 152 -20.67 -11.08 -26.15
C ASP A 152 -20.59 -10.36 -27.50
N LEU A 153 -19.97 -11.05 -28.47
CA LEU A 153 -19.84 -10.59 -29.84
C LEU A 153 -21.20 -10.30 -30.49
N LEU A 154 -22.26 -11.02 -30.10
CA LEU A 154 -23.61 -10.75 -30.58
C LEU A 154 -24.09 -9.37 -30.17
N LEU A 155 -23.91 -8.98 -28.90
CA LEU A 155 -24.26 -7.65 -28.39
C LEU A 155 -23.56 -6.54 -29.19
N VAL A 156 -22.27 -6.73 -29.44
CA VAL A 156 -21.44 -5.79 -30.20
C VAL A 156 -21.86 -5.73 -31.68
N LYS A 157 -22.20 -6.88 -32.30
CA LYS A 157 -22.67 -6.95 -33.70
C LYS A 157 -24.04 -6.28 -33.86
N THR A 158 -24.98 -6.51 -32.93
CA THR A 158 -26.31 -5.91 -32.93
C THR A 158 -26.25 -4.39 -32.76
N ALA A 159 -25.40 -3.90 -31.84
CA ALA A 159 -25.17 -2.47 -31.69
C ALA A 159 -24.58 -1.84 -32.97
N ARG A 160 -23.69 -2.55 -33.66
CA ARG A 160 -23.13 -2.10 -34.95
C ARG A 160 -24.18 -2.05 -36.07
N SER A 161 -25.09 -3.02 -36.17
CA SER A 161 -26.17 -2.99 -37.17
C SER A 161 -27.13 -1.80 -36.96
N LEU A 162 -27.27 -1.34 -35.72
CA LEU A 162 -28.02 -0.15 -35.36
C LEU A 162 -27.24 1.17 -35.57
N HIS A 163 -26.06 1.12 -36.22
CA HIS A 163 -25.21 2.28 -36.50
C HIS A 163 -24.85 3.11 -35.24
N VAL A 164 -24.72 2.44 -34.09
CA VAL A 164 -24.34 3.08 -32.83
C VAL A 164 -22.91 3.62 -32.94
N SER A 165 -22.72 4.91 -32.62
CA SER A 165 -21.40 5.55 -32.63
C SER A 165 -20.45 4.90 -31.63
N ARG A 166 -19.14 4.95 -31.88
CA ARG A 166 -18.14 4.29 -31.02
C ARG A 166 -18.21 4.72 -29.55
N PHE A 167 -18.49 6.00 -29.29
CA PHE A 167 -18.68 6.50 -27.93
C PHE A 167 -19.93 5.93 -27.26
N ARG A 168 -21.06 5.86 -27.97
CA ARG A 168 -22.28 5.21 -27.45
C ARG A 168 -22.08 3.71 -27.26
N MET A 169 -21.34 3.06 -28.13
CA MET A 169 -20.97 1.65 -27.95
C MET A 169 -20.15 1.44 -26.68
N ALA A 170 -19.16 2.30 -26.42
CA ALA A 170 -18.38 2.26 -25.19
C ALA A 170 -19.24 2.48 -23.95
N ARG A 171 -20.05 3.54 -23.93
CA ARG A 171 -20.84 3.94 -22.75
C ARG A 171 -22.05 3.06 -22.47
N ASP A 172 -22.80 2.68 -23.51
CA ASP A 172 -24.12 2.06 -23.37
C ASP A 172 -24.07 0.53 -23.51
N VAL A 173 -23.00 -0.04 -24.10
CA VAL A 173 -22.88 -1.49 -24.32
C VAL A 173 -21.68 -2.08 -23.58
N LEU A 174 -20.48 -1.56 -23.86
CA LEU A 174 -19.24 -2.15 -23.32
C LEU A 174 -19.07 -1.84 -21.83
N LEU A 175 -19.33 -0.61 -21.38
CA LEU A 175 -19.16 -0.21 -19.98
C LEU A 175 -20.09 -0.97 -19.03
N PRO A 176 -21.41 -1.10 -19.28
CA PRO A 176 -22.27 -1.89 -18.41
C PRO A 176 -21.91 -3.37 -18.41
N ALA A 177 -21.50 -3.92 -19.55
CA ALA A 177 -21.13 -5.33 -19.68
C ALA A 177 -19.77 -5.65 -19.00
N ALA A 178 -18.81 -4.73 -19.07
CA ALA A 178 -17.49 -4.88 -18.45
C ALA A 178 -17.44 -4.47 -16.97
N PHE A 179 -18.45 -3.75 -16.47
CA PHE A 179 -18.53 -3.22 -15.11
C PHE A 179 -18.18 -4.23 -13.99
N PRO A 180 -18.64 -5.50 -14.01
CA PRO A 180 -18.27 -6.49 -12.99
C PRO A 180 -16.77 -6.78 -12.92
N THR A 181 -16.15 -6.90 -14.10
CA THR A 181 -14.71 -7.14 -14.19
C THR A 181 -13.94 -5.89 -13.77
N ILE A 182 -14.44 -4.68 -14.08
CA ILE A 182 -13.86 -3.42 -13.60
C ILE A 182 -13.86 -3.37 -12.06
N ILE A 183 -14.97 -3.73 -11.41
CA ILE A 183 -15.08 -3.79 -9.95
C ILE A 183 -14.11 -4.82 -9.36
N THR A 184 -13.93 -5.97 -10.03
CA THR A 184 -12.90 -6.96 -9.64
C THR A 184 -11.50 -6.35 -9.68
N GLY A 185 -11.19 -5.60 -10.75
CA GLY A 185 -9.93 -4.86 -10.87
C GLY A 185 -9.74 -3.81 -9.77
N LEU A 186 -10.80 -3.06 -9.45
CA LEU A 186 -10.79 -2.07 -8.38
C LEU A 186 -10.56 -2.73 -7.01
N ARG A 187 -11.13 -3.91 -6.77
CA ARG A 187 -10.93 -4.67 -5.53
C ARG A 187 -9.48 -5.12 -5.38
N VAL A 188 -8.89 -5.70 -6.42
CA VAL A 188 -7.47 -6.09 -6.41
C VAL A 188 -6.59 -4.85 -6.24
N GLY A 189 -6.87 -3.79 -7.00
CA GLY A 189 -6.17 -2.51 -6.87
C GLY A 189 -6.24 -1.95 -5.45
N THR A 190 -7.40 -1.97 -4.81
CA THR A 190 -7.60 -1.50 -3.44
C THR A 190 -6.68 -2.21 -2.44
N GLN A 191 -6.51 -3.53 -2.55
CA GLN A 191 -5.62 -4.30 -1.68
C GLN A 191 -4.16 -3.85 -1.84
N MET A 192 -3.73 -3.65 -3.08
CA MET A 192 -2.39 -3.13 -3.40
C MET A 192 -2.23 -1.66 -2.96
N ALA A 193 -3.29 -0.86 -3.04
CA ALA A 193 -3.33 0.54 -2.61
C ALA A 193 -3.05 0.66 -1.11
N VAL A 194 -3.73 -0.15 -0.29
CA VAL A 194 -3.54 -0.15 1.17
C VAL A 194 -2.14 -0.61 1.54
N PHE A 195 -1.63 -1.65 0.88
CA PHE A 195 -0.25 -2.09 1.08
C PHE A 195 0.75 -0.97 0.75
N MET A 196 0.59 -0.33 -0.40
CA MET A 196 1.52 0.71 -0.87
C MET A 196 1.34 2.04 -0.12
N LEU A 197 0.14 2.34 0.37
CA LEU A 197 -0.13 3.49 1.23
C LEU A 197 0.81 3.48 2.44
N VAL A 198 0.87 2.37 3.16
CA VAL A 198 1.70 2.26 4.36
C VAL A 198 3.15 2.58 4.01
N ALA A 199 3.67 1.96 2.95
CA ALA A 199 5.03 2.20 2.48
C ALA A 199 5.27 3.66 2.05
N ALA A 200 4.32 4.28 1.35
CA ALA A 200 4.40 5.67 0.92
C ALA A 200 4.36 6.64 2.11
N GLU A 201 3.60 6.34 3.16
CA GLU A 201 3.53 7.16 4.37
C GLU A 201 4.79 7.09 5.22
N MET A 202 5.54 5.99 5.15
CA MET A 202 6.84 5.86 5.80
C MET A 202 7.92 6.75 5.14
N LEU A 203 7.74 7.07 3.86
CA LEU A 203 8.69 7.83 3.05
C LEU A 203 8.41 9.33 3.05
N GLY A 204 8.39 9.94 4.24
CA GLY A 204 8.31 11.39 4.41
C GLY A 204 6.88 11.95 4.54
N ALA A 205 5.95 11.22 5.16
CA ALA A 205 4.70 11.82 5.62
C ALA A 205 4.86 12.50 6.99
N SER A 206 3.92 13.37 7.31
CA SER A 206 3.75 14.03 8.63
C SER A 206 2.53 13.50 9.41
N ALA A 207 1.70 12.69 8.76
CA ALA A 207 0.54 12.03 9.33
C ALA A 207 0.13 10.83 8.47
N GLY A 208 -0.62 9.90 9.06
CA GLY A 208 -1.09 8.68 8.42
C GLY A 208 -0.84 7.48 9.32
N MET A 209 -1.49 6.36 9.03
CA MET A 209 -1.34 5.13 9.78
C MET A 209 0.04 4.50 9.61
N GLY A 210 0.60 4.51 8.39
CA GLY A 210 1.98 4.07 8.13
C GLY A 210 3.01 4.99 8.80
N TRP A 211 2.74 6.29 8.81
CA TRP A 211 3.54 7.25 9.57
C TRP A 211 3.48 6.96 11.08
N LEU A 212 2.29 6.74 11.64
CA LEU A 212 2.11 6.44 13.06
C LEU A 212 2.91 5.20 13.48
N VAL A 213 2.88 4.14 12.68
CA VAL A 213 3.66 2.92 12.92
C VAL A 213 5.15 3.22 12.87
N HIS A 214 5.63 3.87 11.80
CA HIS A 214 7.05 4.15 11.62
C HIS A 214 7.60 5.10 12.69
N ASN A 215 6.91 6.21 12.94
CA ASN A 215 7.30 7.17 13.98
C ASN A 215 7.28 6.53 15.37
N SER A 216 6.27 5.72 15.69
CA SER A 216 6.23 5.01 16.98
C SER A 216 7.38 4.02 17.12
N ALA A 217 7.77 3.33 16.03
CA ALA A 217 8.91 2.43 16.03
C ALA A 217 10.23 3.18 16.27
N MET A 218 10.46 4.29 15.57
CA MET A 218 11.69 5.09 15.71
C MET A 218 11.81 5.75 17.10
N ASN A 219 10.69 6.02 17.77
CA ASN A 219 10.66 6.60 19.11
C ASN A 219 10.51 5.54 20.24
N TYR A 220 10.66 4.25 19.93
CA TYR A 220 10.50 3.14 20.88
C TYR A 220 9.14 3.14 21.62
N GLN A 221 8.10 3.72 21.02
CA GLN A 221 6.72 3.71 21.52
C GLN A 221 6.00 2.45 21.03
N ILE A 222 6.53 1.29 21.40
CA ILE A 222 6.12 -0.01 20.86
C ILE A 222 4.61 -0.29 21.00
N PRO A 223 3.92 0.03 22.11
CA PRO A 223 2.46 -0.12 22.20
C PRO A 223 1.69 0.69 21.14
N ARG A 224 2.15 1.90 20.82
CA ARG A 224 1.55 2.76 19.77
C ARG A 224 1.84 2.21 18.37
N MET A 225 3.02 1.64 18.16
CA MET A 225 3.37 0.95 16.90
C MET A 225 2.41 -0.21 16.61
N TYR A 226 2.17 -1.10 17.58
CA TYR A 226 1.21 -2.20 17.42
C TYR A 226 -0.23 -1.72 17.30
N ALA A 227 -0.62 -0.66 18.03
CA ALA A 227 -1.93 -0.03 17.86
C ALA A 227 -2.12 0.46 16.41
N GLY A 228 -1.14 1.19 15.87
CA GLY A 228 -1.14 1.64 14.47
C GLY A 228 -1.25 0.47 13.48
N GLY A 229 -0.44 -0.58 13.68
CA GLY A 229 -0.49 -1.79 12.85
C GLY A 229 -1.85 -2.49 12.86
N GLY A 230 -2.48 -2.60 14.03
CA GLY A 230 -3.84 -3.14 14.16
C GLY A 230 -4.86 -2.33 13.38
N PHE A 231 -4.79 -0.99 13.43
CA PHE A 231 -5.69 -0.12 12.69
C PHE A 231 -5.44 -0.13 11.17
N ILE A 232 -4.21 -0.38 10.70
CA ILE A 232 -3.94 -0.64 9.27
C ILE A 232 -4.69 -1.89 8.80
N ILE A 233 -4.68 -2.97 9.59
CA ILE A 233 -5.42 -4.20 9.28
C ILE A 233 -6.93 -3.89 9.23
N LEU A 234 -7.45 -3.17 10.22
CA LEU A 234 -8.86 -2.77 10.25
C LEU A 234 -9.24 -1.88 9.07
N LEU A 235 -8.37 -0.97 8.66
CA LEU A 235 -8.56 -0.11 7.50
C LEU A 235 -8.61 -0.95 6.21
N GLY A 236 -7.67 -1.88 6.01
CA GLY A 236 -7.68 -2.78 4.86
C GLY A 236 -8.94 -3.65 4.79
N ILE A 237 -9.36 -4.23 5.92
CA ILE A 237 -10.62 -4.99 6.02
C ILE A 237 -11.81 -4.08 5.71
N GLY A 238 -11.86 -2.89 6.31
CA GLY A 238 -12.95 -1.93 6.13
C GLY A 238 -13.13 -1.53 4.67
N ILE A 239 -12.06 -1.15 3.99
CA ILE A 239 -12.13 -0.77 2.58
C ILE A 239 -12.52 -1.98 1.70
N ASN A 240 -11.96 -3.17 1.94
CA ASN A 240 -12.36 -4.36 1.18
C ASN A 240 -13.84 -4.71 1.38
N GLN A 241 -14.38 -4.60 2.60
CA GLN A 241 -15.80 -4.83 2.86
C GLN A 241 -16.69 -3.78 2.20
N PHE A 242 -16.24 -2.53 2.15
CA PHE A 242 -16.93 -1.46 1.47
C PHE A 242 -17.02 -1.69 -0.05
N ILE A 243 -15.92 -2.12 -0.68
CA ILE A 243 -15.92 -2.48 -2.12
C ILE A 243 -16.83 -3.69 -2.39
N LEU A 244 -16.85 -4.70 -1.51
CA LEU A 244 -17.75 -5.85 -1.65
C LEU A 244 -19.22 -5.46 -1.51
N GLN A 245 -19.55 -4.49 -0.68
CA GLN A 245 -20.92 -3.97 -0.58
C GLN A 245 -21.32 -3.26 -1.89
N LEU A 246 -20.43 -2.43 -2.42
CA LEU A 246 -20.61 -1.78 -3.72
C LEU A 246 -20.83 -2.78 -4.85
N GLU A 247 -20.08 -3.89 -4.86
CA GLU A 247 -20.25 -4.99 -5.82
C GLU A 247 -21.65 -5.61 -5.70
N ARG A 248 -22.06 -6.01 -4.49
CA ARG A 248 -23.34 -6.70 -4.27
C ARG A 248 -24.54 -5.84 -4.64
N ASP A 249 -24.49 -4.55 -4.32
CA ASP A 249 -25.58 -3.63 -4.63
C ASP A 249 -25.65 -3.31 -6.13
N SER A 250 -24.50 -3.32 -6.81
CA SER A 250 -24.42 -3.03 -8.25
C SER A 250 -24.81 -4.22 -9.11
N PHE A 251 -24.64 -5.48 -8.68
CA PHE A 251 -24.82 -6.66 -9.53
C PHE A 251 -26.09 -7.48 -9.23
N PHE A 252 -27.22 -6.81 -9.01
CA PHE A 252 -28.50 -7.49 -8.75
C PHE A 252 -28.97 -8.40 -9.91
N TRP A 253 -28.47 -8.18 -11.13
CA TRP A 253 -28.85 -8.96 -12.33
C TRP A 253 -27.92 -10.14 -12.63
N GLN A 254 -26.81 -10.31 -11.89
CA GLN A 254 -25.94 -11.48 -12.07
C GLN A 254 -26.50 -12.67 -11.29
N THR A 255 -27.20 -13.52 -12.01
CA THR A 255 -27.61 -14.87 -11.62
C THR A 255 -26.37 -15.64 -11.11
N PRO A 256 -26.28 -16.01 -9.81
CA PRO A 256 -25.20 -16.88 -9.35
C PRO A 256 -25.16 -18.17 -10.18
N PRO A 257 -23.98 -18.72 -10.52
CA PRO A 257 -23.88 -19.99 -11.28
C PRO A 257 -24.61 -21.17 -10.61
N ALA A 258 -24.99 -21.02 -9.34
CA ALA A 258 -25.79 -21.98 -8.57
C ALA A 258 -27.22 -22.19 -9.08
N LEU A 259 -27.71 -21.37 -10.02
CA LEU A 259 -29.09 -21.47 -10.54
C LEU A 259 -29.28 -22.50 -11.68
N LEU A 260 -28.27 -23.30 -11.98
CA LEU A 260 -28.45 -24.54 -12.76
C LEU A 260 -28.75 -25.77 -11.88
N ASP A 261 -28.83 -25.62 -10.56
CA ASP A 261 -29.44 -26.62 -9.68
C ASP A 261 -30.94 -26.31 -9.51
N GLN A 262 -31.78 -27.10 -10.19
CA GLN A 262 -33.25 -26.93 -10.26
C GLN A 262 -34.00 -27.14 -8.92
N ARG A 263 -33.32 -27.23 -7.77
CA ARG A 263 -33.92 -27.56 -6.47
C ARG A 263 -34.06 -26.42 -5.45
N SER A 264 -33.77 -25.16 -5.81
CA SER A 264 -33.92 -24.03 -4.88
C SER A 264 -35.00 -23.02 -5.31
N GLU A 265 -36.26 -23.46 -5.42
CA GLU A 265 -37.42 -22.59 -5.71
C GLU A 265 -37.79 -21.58 -4.59
N ARG A 266 -36.93 -21.31 -3.60
CA ARG A 266 -37.34 -20.51 -2.41
C ARG A 266 -36.38 -19.45 -1.88
N GLN A 267 -35.49 -18.90 -2.69
CA GLN A 267 -34.77 -17.69 -2.28
C GLN A 267 -34.62 -16.70 -3.45
N ILE A 268 -35.66 -15.89 -3.65
CA ILE A 268 -35.48 -14.52 -4.15
C ILE A 268 -35.80 -13.61 -2.97
N PRO A 269 -34.77 -13.00 -2.36
CA PRO A 269 -34.86 -11.57 -2.19
C PRO A 269 -33.51 -10.90 -2.41
N ALA A 270 -33.43 -10.07 -3.44
CA ALA A 270 -32.55 -8.90 -3.41
C ALA A 270 -33.27 -7.80 -4.18
N THR A 271 -34.31 -7.24 -3.55
CA THR A 271 -34.76 -5.90 -3.89
C THR A 271 -33.53 -5.01 -3.71
N GLY A 272 -32.84 -4.70 -4.80
CA GLY A 272 -31.67 -3.82 -4.80
C GLY A 272 -32.10 -2.53 -4.14
N ASN A 273 -31.64 -2.30 -2.91
CA ASN A 273 -32.10 -1.19 -2.11
C ASN A 273 -31.36 0.05 -2.63
N THR A 274 -31.93 0.70 -3.64
CA THR A 274 -31.42 1.90 -4.35
C THR A 274 -31.01 3.04 -3.42
N TYR A 275 -31.39 2.99 -2.13
CA TYR A 275 -30.97 3.91 -1.07
C TYR A 275 -29.50 3.78 -0.63
N TYR A 276 -28.82 2.67 -0.89
CA TYR A 276 -27.40 2.53 -0.50
C TYR A 276 -26.45 3.33 -1.38
N LEU A 277 -26.73 3.46 -2.67
CA LEU A 277 -25.90 4.26 -3.59
C LEU A 277 -25.73 5.71 -3.11
N PRO A 278 -26.77 6.53 -2.86
CA PRO A 278 -26.60 7.91 -2.42
C PRO A 278 -25.94 8.02 -1.04
N LEU A 279 -26.16 7.05 -0.15
CA LEU A 279 -25.47 6.99 1.14
C LEU A 279 -23.97 6.76 0.96
N ILE A 280 -23.59 5.78 0.13
CA ILE A 280 -22.20 5.45 -0.16
C ILE A 280 -21.51 6.64 -0.82
N THR A 281 -22.13 7.24 -1.84
CA THR A 281 -21.57 8.41 -2.51
C THR A 281 -21.44 9.58 -1.55
N GLY A 282 -22.41 9.80 -0.66
CA GLY A 282 -22.36 10.82 0.39
C GLY A 282 -21.21 10.59 1.38
N VAL A 283 -21.00 9.34 1.81
CA VAL A 283 -19.88 8.95 2.67
C VAL A 283 -18.54 9.19 1.98
N LEU A 284 -18.40 8.79 0.70
CA LEU A 284 -17.18 9.02 -0.07
C LEU A 284 -16.88 10.51 -0.24
N ILE A 285 -17.88 11.32 -0.59
CA ILE A 285 -17.74 12.78 -0.70
C ILE A 285 -17.33 13.37 0.65
N GLY A 286 -17.97 12.92 1.74
CA GLY A 286 -17.59 13.32 3.09
C GLY A 286 -16.13 13.00 3.41
N ILE A 287 -15.69 11.77 3.18
CA ILE A 287 -14.30 11.37 3.41
C ILE A 287 -13.32 12.19 2.56
N LEU A 288 -13.64 12.41 1.29
CA LEU A 288 -12.80 13.20 0.39
C LEU A 288 -12.71 14.67 0.81
N PHE A 289 -13.82 15.26 1.23
CA PHE A 289 -13.90 16.64 1.66
C PHE A 289 -13.22 16.85 3.01
N PHE A 290 -13.66 16.14 4.05
CA PHE A 290 -13.11 16.26 5.39
C PHE A 290 -11.67 15.77 5.46
N GLY A 291 -11.34 14.69 4.76
CA GLY A 291 -9.98 14.20 4.67
C GLY A 291 -9.04 15.17 3.96
N GLY A 292 -9.50 15.82 2.89
CA GLY A 292 -8.72 16.86 2.22
C GLY A 292 -8.45 18.07 3.13
N GLN A 293 -9.44 18.48 3.92
CA GLN A 293 -9.28 19.56 4.90
C GLN A 293 -8.28 19.18 6.00
N GLU A 294 -8.36 17.96 6.52
CA GLU A 294 -7.46 17.48 7.57
C GLU A 294 -6.01 17.36 7.05
N VAL A 295 -5.81 16.84 5.84
CA VAL A 295 -4.50 16.81 5.18
C VAL A 295 -3.93 18.23 5.02
N ALA A 296 -4.75 19.19 4.56
CA ALA A 296 -4.32 20.58 4.41
C ALA A 296 -3.95 21.24 5.75
N ARG A 297 -4.73 20.94 6.80
CA ARG A 297 -4.46 21.41 8.17
C ARG A 297 -3.12 20.86 8.68
N ILE A 298 -2.87 19.57 8.57
CA ILE A 298 -1.63 18.96 9.05
C ILE A 298 -0.43 19.47 8.25
N ASN A 299 -0.55 19.58 6.93
CA ASN A 299 0.54 20.05 6.10
C ASN A 299 0.89 21.52 6.40
N SER A 300 -0.08 22.37 6.68
CA SER A 300 0.19 23.76 7.09
C SER A 300 0.86 23.85 8.46
N GLN A 301 0.48 22.99 9.42
CA GLN A 301 1.15 22.88 10.72
C GLN A 301 2.59 22.37 10.58
N ALA A 302 2.81 21.34 9.74
CA ALA A 302 4.14 20.79 9.47
C ALA A 302 5.06 21.84 8.84
N ALA A 303 4.55 22.61 7.88
CA ALA A 303 5.29 23.72 7.26
C ALA A 303 5.66 24.82 8.28
N ALA A 304 4.75 25.16 9.19
CA ALA A 304 5.02 26.13 10.25
C ALA A 304 6.07 25.67 11.26
N SER A 305 6.25 24.35 11.43
CA SER A 305 7.22 23.74 12.35
C SER A 305 8.63 23.51 11.78
N GLY A 306 8.91 23.91 10.52
CA GLY A 306 10.23 23.74 9.90
C GLY A 306 10.52 22.35 9.33
N PHE A 307 9.54 21.43 9.36
CA PHE A 307 9.67 20.03 8.93
C PHE A 307 10.16 19.84 7.49
N THR A 308 10.02 20.85 6.63
CA THR A 308 10.41 20.77 5.21
C THR A 308 11.89 21.05 4.93
N ALA A 309 12.69 21.53 5.90
CA ALA A 309 14.08 21.96 5.63
C ALA A 309 15.17 21.29 6.48
N GLU A 310 14.90 20.89 7.73
CA GLU A 310 15.97 20.46 8.66
C GLU A 310 16.25 18.95 8.69
N GLN A 311 15.31 18.09 8.30
CA GLN A 311 15.51 16.63 8.46
C GLN A 311 16.52 16.01 7.48
N HIS A 312 16.91 16.73 6.42
CA HIS A 312 17.90 16.26 5.44
C HIS A 312 19.28 16.94 5.55
N SER A 313 19.43 18.02 6.32
CA SER A 313 20.72 18.74 6.43
C SER A 313 21.62 18.23 7.57
N HIS A 314 21.08 17.49 8.56
CA HIS A 314 21.84 17.08 9.75
C HIS A 314 22.66 15.78 9.60
N HIS A 315 22.94 15.31 8.38
CA HIS A 315 23.86 14.19 8.17
C HIS A 315 25.20 14.52 7.52
N HIS A 316 25.49 15.78 7.23
CA HIS A 316 26.83 16.20 6.78
C HIS A 316 27.21 17.59 7.30
N THR A 317 27.57 17.69 8.58
CA THR A 317 28.48 18.76 9.04
C THR A 317 29.45 18.19 10.07
N HIS A 318 30.62 17.79 9.59
CA HIS A 318 31.82 17.67 10.41
C HIS A 318 32.21 19.09 10.85
N PRO A 319 32.44 19.38 12.13
CA PRO A 319 32.80 20.72 12.56
C PRO A 319 34.31 20.90 12.45
N ASP A 320 34.77 21.37 11.29
CA ASP A 320 36.08 22.02 11.17
C ASP A 320 35.92 23.13 10.14
N ASP A 321 35.78 24.36 10.63
CA ASP A 321 36.34 25.55 10.00
C ASP A 321 36.16 26.75 10.94
N GLY A 322 37.29 27.34 11.35
CA GLY A 322 37.23 28.56 12.16
C GLY A 322 38.53 29.09 12.73
N ALA A 323 39.65 29.11 11.99
CA ALA A 323 40.74 30.05 12.29
C ALA A 323 41.66 30.28 11.08
N ALA A 324 41.49 31.44 10.42
CA ALA A 324 42.47 32.02 9.51
C ALA A 324 43.33 33.08 10.25
N ASN A 325 44.59 33.20 9.81
CA ASN A 325 45.62 34.22 10.08
C ASN A 325 46.49 34.11 11.34
N ALA A 326 47.78 33.75 11.16
CA ALA A 326 48.95 34.62 11.40
C ALA A 326 50.27 33.91 11.01
N ALA A 327 51.27 34.71 10.62
CA ALA A 327 52.58 34.36 10.05
C ALA A 327 53.50 33.44 10.92
N PRO A 328 54.59 32.86 10.35
CA PRO A 328 55.44 31.92 11.08
C PRO A 328 56.60 32.61 11.81
N PRO A 329 57.09 32.05 12.93
CA PRO A 329 58.47 32.26 13.34
C PRO A 329 59.26 30.95 13.43
N GLU A 330 60.41 31.00 12.76
CA GLU A 330 61.77 30.61 13.19
C GLU A 330 61.99 29.39 14.12
N GLY A 331 63.00 28.60 13.73
CA GLY A 331 63.32 27.30 14.31
C GLY A 331 64.16 27.28 15.58
N HIS A 332 64.37 26.08 16.11
CA HIS A 332 65.62 25.61 16.70
C HIS A 332 65.57 24.10 17.02
N ASN A 333 66.57 23.40 16.50
CA ASN A 333 67.24 22.14 16.89
C ASN A 333 66.72 21.26 18.05
N HIS A 334 66.74 19.92 17.88
CA HIS A 334 67.89 19.04 18.21
C HIS A 334 67.53 17.53 18.21
N HIS A 335 68.53 16.71 17.79
CA HIS A 335 68.78 15.28 18.09
C HIS A 335 67.80 14.21 17.55
N MET A 336 68.10 13.41 16.52
CA MET A 336 69.20 12.46 16.28
C MET A 336 69.21 11.27 17.25
N SER A 337 68.81 10.07 16.78
CA SER A 337 69.60 8.81 16.83
C SER A 337 68.76 7.60 16.36
N MET A 338 69.11 7.04 15.20
CA MET A 338 68.98 5.59 14.91
C MET A 338 70.22 4.88 15.48
N PRO A 339 70.17 3.56 15.68
CA PRO A 339 70.99 2.70 14.83
C PRO A 339 70.29 1.38 14.45
N GLY A 340 70.76 0.76 13.36
CA GLY A 340 70.24 -0.51 12.84
C GLY A 340 71.22 -1.69 12.86
N HIS A 341 70.88 -2.68 12.01
CA HIS A 341 71.66 -3.77 11.39
C HIS A 341 71.75 -5.18 12.01
N GLY A 342 71.67 -6.18 11.09
CA GLY A 342 72.12 -7.58 11.18
C GLY A 342 70.97 -8.61 11.09
N ALA A 343 70.59 -9.21 9.94
CA ALA A 343 71.23 -10.22 9.08
C ALA A 343 71.14 -11.67 9.61
N GLU A 344 70.51 -12.60 8.86
CA GLU A 344 71.02 -13.94 8.51
C GLU A 344 70.07 -14.74 7.58
N GLN A 345 70.67 -15.56 6.72
CA GLN A 345 70.14 -16.35 5.60
C GLN A 345 69.95 -17.85 5.94
N GLU A 346 69.42 -18.60 4.96
CA GLU A 346 69.40 -20.06 4.75
C GLU A 346 68.18 -20.79 5.32
N GLY A 347 67.51 -21.71 4.61
CA GLY A 347 67.73 -22.36 3.31
C GLY A 347 66.71 -23.52 3.20
N GLY A 348 66.49 -24.07 2.00
CA GLY A 348 65.79 -25.36 1.84
C GLY A 348 64.73 -25.41 0.76
N ASP A 349 65.17 -25.65 -0.47
CA ASP A 349 64.40 -26.17 -1.60
C ASP A 349 63.99 -27.64 -1.37
N LYS A 350 62.82 -28.04 -1.88
CA LYS A 350 62.53 -29.35 -2.54
C LYS A 350 61.03 -29.56 -2.79
N ASP A 351 60.69 -29.43 -4.07
CA ASP A 351 60.08 -30.46 -4.94
C ASP A 351 58.77 -31.20 -4.59
N ALA A 352 58.05 -31.42 -5.70
CA ALA A 352 56.97 -32.39 -5.99
C ALA A 352 55.54 -31.87 -5.74
N ALA A 353 54.81 -31.35 -6.73
CA ALA A 353 54.37 -31.94 -8.01
C ALA A 353 53.38 -33.10 -7.87
N ASN A 354 52.40 -33.07 -8.79
CA ASN A 354 51.44 -34.11 -9.20
C ASN A 354 50.04 -34.02 -8.54
N ASP A 355 49.03 -33.43 -9.18
CA ASP A 355 48.30 -33.88 -10.40
C ASP A 355 47.32 -35.03 -10.08
N LYS A 356 46.01 -34.74 -10.05
CA LYS A 356 45.11 -35.13 -11.13
C LYS A 356 43.63 -34.72 -10.94
N PRO A 357 42.86 -34.62 -12.06
CA PRO A 357 41.46 -34.22 -12.15
C PRO A 357 40.50 -35.43 -12.28
N GLU A 358 39.18 -35.22 -12.14
CA GLU A 358 38.14 -35.57 -13.14
C GLU A 358 36.69 -35.41 -12.60
N SER A 359 35.89 -34.81 -13.46
CA SER A 359 34.42 -34.66 -13.63
C SER A 359 33.60 -35.98 -13.56
N PRO A 360 32.24 -35.98 -13.61
CA PRO A 360 31.29 -34.97 -14.15
C PRO A 360 30.39 -34.25 -13.14
#